data_AF-J0CCD2-F1
#
_entry.id   AF-J0CCD2-F1
#
_cell.length_a   1.000
_cell.length_b   1.000
_cell.length_c   1.000
_cell.angle_alpha   90.00
_cell.angle_beta   90.00
_cell.angle_gamma   90.00
#
_symmetry.space_group_name_H-M   'P 1'
#
loop_
_entity.id
_entity.type
_entity.pdbx_description
1 polymer ?
#
loop_
_entity_poly.entity_id
_entity_poly.type
_entity_poly.pdbx_seq_one_letter_code
_entity_poly.pdbx_strand_id
1 'polypeptide(L)'
;MGETHPNKTDNRYFKRACDRLERLLSVDFEVAIECRRDNGVESLNFKDPRDHTWKIAFVEAEAIVHFDGNEVFIFDESESLHIAEFVSKEVIDPRFTRTLGI
;
A
#
# COMPACT_ATOMS: atom_id res chain seq x y z
N MET A 1 22.48 -2.70 4.88
CA MET A 1 22.02 -1.44 4.28
C MET A 1 21.13 -1.82 3.13
N GLY A 2 19.81 -1.90 3.37
CA GLY A 2 18.84 -2.26 2.33
C GLY A 2 18.45 -1.00 1.57
N GLU A 3 18.61 -1.02 0.25
CA GLU A 3 18.09 0.04 -0.62
C GLU A 3 16.56 0.00 -0.57
N THR A 4 15.96 0.91 0.19
CA THR A 4 14.53 0.92 0.53
C THR A 4 13.61 1.48 -0.54
N HIS A 5 14.15 1.97 -1.67
CA HIS A 5 13.33 2.41 -2.78
C HIS A 5 13.95 1.96 -4.11
N PRO A 6 13.18 1.47 -5.08
CA PRO A 6 13.67 1.31 -6.44
C PRO A 6 14.11 2.69 -6.91
N ASN A 7 15.43 2.88 -7.02
CA ASN A 7 16.10 4.16 -7.29
C ASN A 7 15.65 4.85 -8.61
N LYS A 8 14.73 4.29 -9.39
CA LYS A 8 14.13 4.86 -10.61
C LYS A 8 12.69 4.37 -10.81
N THR A 9 11.71 5.07 -10.26
CA THR A 9 10.31 4.99 -10.71
C THR A 9 9.93 6.26 -11.44
N ASP A 10 9.42 6.11 -12.67
CA ASP A 10 8.81 7.20 -13.45
C ASP A 10 7.32 7.33 -13.11
N ASN A 11 6.75 6.40 -12.33
CA ASN A 11 5.37 6.47 -11.88
C ASN A 11 5.27 7.45 -10.70
N ARG A 12 4.87 8.68 -11.03
CA ARG A 12 4.60 9.76 -10.08
C ARG A 12 3.55 9.36 -9.03
N TYR A 13 2.58 8.53 -9.38
CA TYR A 13 1.49 8.12 -8.50
C TYR A 13 1.98 7.11 -7.45
N PHE A 14 2.79 6.14 -7.87
CA PHE A 14 3.49 5.21 -6.98
C PHE A 14 4.32 5.97 -5.92
N LYS A 15 5.17 6.90 -6.35
CA LYS A 15 6.02 7.68 -5.44
C LYS A 15 5.19 8.47 -4.43
N ARG A 16 4.12 9.12 -4.88
CA ARG A 16 3.24 9.90 -4.01
C ARG A 16 2.48 9.04 -3.00
N ALA A 17 1.98 7.89 -3.43
CA ALA A 17 1.32 6.95 -2.53
C ALA A 17 2.29 6.43 -1.46
N CYS A 18 3.53 6.10 -1.86
CA CYS A 18 4.60 5.71 -0.94
C CYS A 18 4.89 6.80 0.10
N ASP A 19 5.25 8.01 -0.33
CA ASP A 19 5.59 9.13 0.56
C ASP A 19 4.44 9.42 1.55
N ARG A 20 3.18 9.29 1.10
CA ARG A 20 1.99 9.51 1.93
C ARG A 20 1.77 8.38 2.93
N LEU A 21 1.89 7.12 2.51
CA LEU A 21 1.76 5.95 3.38
C LEU A 21 2.84 5.93 4.45
N GLU A 22 4.09 6.15 4.06
CA GLU A 22 5.20 6.23 5.01
C GLU A 22 4.95 7.32 6.04
N ARG A 23 4.51 8.50 5.61
CA ARG A 23 4.21 9.60 6.53
C ARG A 23 3.06 9.28 7.48
N LEU A 24 2.01 8.61 7.02
CA LEU A 24 0.85 8.31 7.85
C LEU A 24 1.13 7.17 8.83
N LEU A 25 1.81 6.12 8.36
CA LEU A 25 2.11 4.96 9.18
C LEU A 25 3.26 5.22 10.16
N SER A 26 4.34 5.89 9.74
CA SER A 26 5.51 6.18 10.61
C SER A 26 5.22 7.10 11.79
N VAL A 27 4.11 7.85 11.75
CA VAL A 27 3.73 8.75 12.85
C VAL A 27 3.22 7.96 14.05
N ASP A 28 2.47 6.88 13.81
CA ASP A 28 1.83 6.10 14.86
C ASP A 28 2.50 4.74 15.09
N PHE A 29 3.16 4.18 14.07
CA PHE A 29 3.76 2.84 14.09
C PHE A 29 5.06 2.78 13.26
N GLU A 30 6.09 2.10 13.75
CA GLU A 30 7.31 1.85 12.97
C GLU A 30 7.08 0.72 11.93
N VAL A 31 6.23 1.01 10.94
CA VAL A 31 5.89 0.09 9.85
C VAL A 31 6.91 0.25 8.73
N ALA A 32 7.69 -0.80 8.47
CA ALA A 32 8.63 -0.83 7.36
C ALA A 32 7.88 -1.11 6.03
N ILE A 33 7.89 -0.13 5.14
CA ILE A 33 7.30 -0.25 3.80
C ILE A 33 8.37 -0.69 2.80
N GLU A 34 8.13 -1.81 2.13
CA GLU A 34 9.00 -2.35 1.10
C GLU A 34 8.43 -2.05 -0.29
N CYS A 35 9.20 -1.30 -1.08
CA CYS A 35 8.89 -1.05 -2.48
C CYS A 35 9.48 -2.15 -3.37
N ARG A 36 8.64 -2.85 -4.13
CA ARG A 36 9.07 -3.89 -5.09
C ARG A 36 8.62 -3.56 -6.51
N ARG A 37 9.41 -3.94 -7.50
CA ARG A 37 9.01 -3.96 -8.91
C ARG A 37 9.22 -5.36 -9.47
N ASP A 38 8.14 -5.97 -9.98
CA ASP A 38 8.17 -7.31 -10.59
C ASP A 38 7.34 -7.30 -11.88
N ASN A 39 7.89 -7.83 -12.97
CA ASN A 39 7.22 -7.89 -14.28
C ASN A 39 6.60 -6.55 -14.77
N GLY A 40 7.23 -5.41 -14.43
CA GLY A 40 6.75 -4.07 -14.79
C GLY A 40 5.68 -3.51 -13.83
N VAL A 41 5.21 -4.28 -12.86
CA VAL A 41 4.28 -3.86 -11.82
C VAL A 41 5.06 -3.37 -10.61
N GLU A 42 4.77 -2.15 -10.16
CA GLU A 42 5.32 -1.62 -8.92
C GLU A 42 4.37 -1.90 -7.77
N SER A 43 4.90 -2.23 -6.59
CA SER A 43 4.07 -2.50 -5.43
C SER A 43 4.69 -2.01 -4.12
N LEU A 44 3.82 -1.53 -3.24
CA LEU A 44 4.13 -1.24 -1.85
C LEU A 44 3.71 -2.44 -1.03
N ASN A 45 4.61 -3.01 -0.25
CA ASN A 45 4.39 -4.21 0.52
C ASN A 45 4.80 -3.93 1.97
N PHE A 46 3.94 -4.23 2.93
CA PHE A 46 4.28 -4.05 4.33
C PHE A 46 3.42 -4.93 5.23
N LYS A 47 3.82 -5.01 6.50
CA LYS A 47 3.04 -5.64 7.55
C LYS A 47 2.57 -4.59 8.53
N ASP A 48 1.30 -4.66 8.91
CA ASP A 48 0.77 -3.79 9.95
C ASP A 48 1.17 -4.30 11.35
N PRO A 49 0.92 -3.52 12.43
CA PRO A 49 1.26 -3.93 13.80
C PRO A 49 0.58 -5.22 14.30
N ARG A 50 -0.40 -5.74 13.56
CA ARG A 50 -1.13 -6.98 13.87
C ARG A 50 -0.66 -8.16 13.02
N ASP A 51 0.44 -7.98 12.29
CA ASP A 51 1.05 -8.97 11.40
C ASP A 51 0.20 -9.28 10.14
N HIS A 52 -0.81 -8.44 9.81
CA HIS A 52 -1.49 -8.56 8.52
C HIS A 52 -0.62 -8.04 7.39
N THR A 53 -0.71 -8.68 6.23
CA THR A 53 0.08 -8.34 5.07
C THR A 53 -0.71 -7.47 4.11
N TRP A 54 -0.15 -6.31 3.79
CA TRP A 54 -0.70 -5.38 2.82
C TRP A 54 0.17 -5.33 1.58
N LYS A 55 -0.47 -5.36 0.41
CA LYS A 55 0.19 -5.13 -0.87
C LYS A 55 -0.65 -4.19 -1.71
N ILE A 56 -0.04 -3.13 -2.22
CA ILE A 56 -0.68 -2.18 -3.14
C ILE A 56 0.09 -2.24 -4.45
N ALA A 57 -0.49 -2.85 -5.48
CA ALA A 57 0.13 -3.01 -6.79
C ALA A 57 -0.37 -1.93 -7.76
N PHE A 58 0.53 -1.31 -8.52
CA PHE A 58 0.24 -0.27 -9.50
C PHE A 58 0.47 -0.86 -10.89
N VAL A 59 -0.61 -1.09 -11.63
CA VAL A 59 -0.63 -1.76 -12.93
C VAL A 59 -1.22 -0.80 -13.95
N GLU A 60 -0.41 -0.33 -14.90
CA GLU A 60 -0.83 0.64 -15.93
C GLU A 60 -1.61 1.83 -15.34
N ALA A 61 -2.94 1.82 -15.48
CA ALA A 61 -3.87 2.87 -15.06
C ALA A 61 -4.69 2.51 -13.80
N GLU A 62 -4.33 1.44 -13.09
CA GLU A 62 -5.02 0.95 -11.91
C GLU A 62 -4.07 0.74 -10.74
N ALA A 63 -4.64 0.77 -9.53
CA ALA A 63 -3.96 0.36 -8.33
C ALA A 63 -4.83 -0.61 -7.53
N ILE A 64 -4.27 -1.80 -7.31
CA ILE A 64 -4.95 -2.96 -6.72
C ILE A 64 -4.45 -3.13 -5.28
N VAL A 65 -5.38 -3.12 -4.33
CA VAL A 65 -5.09 -3.32 -2.91
C VAL A 65 -5.39 -4.76 -2.53
N HIS A 66 -4.39 -5.42 -1.96
CA HIS A 66 -4.49 -6.74 -1.38
C HIS A 66 -4.30 -6.70 0.14
N PHE A 67 -5.14 -7.46 0.84
CA PHE A 67 -5.10 -7.69 2.28
C PHE A 67 -5.02 -9.20 2.55
N ASP A 68 -3.98 -9.65 3.25
CA ASP A 68 -3.70 -11.06 3.54
C ASP A 68 -3.77 -11.95 2.29
N GLY A 69 -3.28 -11.43 1.16
CA GLY A 69 -3.24 -12.11 -0.14
C GLY A 69 -4.53 -12.06 -0.94
N ASN A 70 -5.62 -11.52 -0.39
CA ASN A 70 -6.89 -11.35 -1.10
C ASN A 70 -6.97 -9.95 -1.67
N GLU A 71 -7.40 -9.82 -2.93
CA GLU A 71 -7.80 -8.54 -3.49
C GLU A 71 -9.04 -8.02 -2.75
N VAL A 72 -8.95 -6.79 -2.25
CA VAL A 72 -10.05 -6.17 -1.50
C VAL A 72 -10.60 -4.92 -2.18
N PHE A 73 -9.79 -4.27 -3.02
CA PHE A 73 -10.21 -3.08 -3.73
C PHE A 73 -9.36 -2.81 -4.97
N ILE A 74 -9.98 -2.24 -6.00
CA ILE A 74 -9.31 -1.71 -7.20
C ILE A 74 -9.67 -0.23 -7.30
N PHE A 75 -8.64 0.60 -7.44
CA PHE A 75 -8.76 2.04 -7.63
C PHE A 75 -8.22 2.44 -9.00
N ASP A 76 -8.79 3.49 -9.58
CA ASP A 76 -8.17 4.14 -10.73
C ASP A 76 -6.82 4.76 -10.31
N GLU A 77 -5.83 4.81 -11.22
CA GLU A 77 -4.49 5.38 -10.95
C GLU A 77 -4.58 6.83 -10.45
N SER A 78 -5.56 7.59 -10.96
CA SER A 78 -5.82 8.96 -10.52
C SER A 78 -6.22 9.07 -9.04
N GLU A 79 -6.75 7.99 -8.46
CA GLU A 79 -7.16 7.86 -7.07
C GLU A 79 -6.09 7.23 -6.17
N SER A 80 -4.91 6.93 -6.70
CA SER A 80 -3.74 6.43 -5.96
C SER A 80 -3.46 7.14 -4.63
N LEU A 81 -3.76 8.44 -4.54
CA LEU A 81 -3.65 9.21 -3.31
C LEU A 81 -4.67 8.79 -2.24
N HIS A 82 -5.90 8.47 -2.65
CA HIS A 82 -6.95 7.99 -1.74
C HIS A 82 -6.63 6.60 -1.19
N ILE A 83 -5.83 5.80 -1.91
CA ILE A 83 -5.38 4.47 -1.46
C ILE A 83 -4.56 4.56 -0.20
N ALA A 84 -3.58 5.48 -0.18
CA ALA A 84 -2.73 5.69 0.98
C ALA A 84 -3.56 6.05 2.23
N GLU A 85 -4.58 6.89 2.05
CA GLU A 85 -5.46 7.30 3.13
C GLU A 85 -6.42 6.20 3.56
N PHE A 86 -6.97 5.43 2.62
CA PHE A 86 -7.80 4.25 2.89
C PHE A 86 -7.01 3.22 3.71
N VAL A 87 -5.87 2.78 3.20
CA VAL A 87 -5.03 1.77 3.84
C VAL A 87 -4.53 2.24 5.21
N SER A 88 -4.08 3.49 5.34
CA SER A 88 -3.64 4.01 6.64
C SER A 88 -4.79 4.09 7.65
N LYS A 89 -6.00 4.47 7.22
CA LYS A 89 -7.18 4.47 8.09
C LYS A 89 -7.53 3.07 8.57
N GLU A 90 -7.47 2.06 7.71
CA GLU A 90 -7.76 0.68 8.13
C GLU A 90 -6.70 0.11 9.08
N VAL A 91 -5.44 0.50 8.91
CA VAL A 91 -4.35 0.13 9.84
C VAL A 91 -4.53 0.82 11.20
N ILE A 92 -4.95 2.10 11.22
CA ILE A 92 -5.08 2.91 12.45
C ILE A 92 -6.43 2.69 13.17
N ASP A 93 -7.55 2.64 12.44
CA ASP A 93 -8.92 2.45 12.93
C ASP A 93 -9.49 1.12 12.38
N PRO A 94 -9.45 0.03 13.15
CA PRO A 94 -9.62 -1.35 12.67
C PRO A 94 -11.09 -1.75 12.39
N ARG A 95 -11.93 -0.82 11.93
CA ARG A 95 -13.37 -1.08 11.73
C ARG A 95 -13.66 -2.14 10.66
N PHE A 96 -12.68 -2.49 9.81
CA PHE A 96 -12.76 -3.65 8.90
C PHE A 96 -12.59 -5.02 9.55
N THR A 97 -12.78 -5.18 10.87
CA THR A 97 -13.03 -6.52 11.46
C THR A 97 -14.50 -6.96 11.31
N ARG A 98 -15.16 -6.61 10.20
CA ARG A 98 -16.46 -7.19 9.84
C ARG A 98 -16.73 -7.12 8.34
N THR A 99 -16.87 -8.32 7.76
CA THR A 99 -17.49 -8.66 6.45
C THR A 99 -16.52 -9.15 5.36
N LEU A 100 -15.65 -10.09 5.69
CA LEU A 100 -15.24 -11.14 4.74
C LEU A 100 -15.48 -12.49 5.42
N GLY A 101 -16.75 -12.90 5.43
CA GLY A 101 -17.18 -14.12 6.09
C GLY A 101 -18.68 -14.19 6.26
N ILE A 102 -19.44 -14.13 5.15
CA ILE A 102 -20.62 -14.97 4.89
C ILE A 102 -20.74 -15.15 3.37
#